data_AF-A0A1H8F4I7-F1
#
_entry.id   AF-A0A1H8F4I7-F1
#
_cell.length_a   1.000
_cell.length_b   1.000
_cell.length_c   1.000
_cell.angle_alpha   90.00
_cell.angle_beta   90.00
_cell.angle_gamma   90.00
#
_symmetry.space_group_name_H-M   'P 1'
#
loop_
_entity.id
_entity.type
_entity.pdbx_description
1 polymer ?
#
loop_
_entity_poly.entity_id
_entity_poly.type
_entity_poly.pdbx_seq_one_letter_code
_entity_poly.pdbx_strand_id
1 'polypeptide(L)'
;MKASRRCVVRQNGSCQVTERNAQFLLLRYLGTELKSTSRSLLMTSAFIGALLLTGCAQHHQHATLYERIGGQPTIEAVVENLLYRIADDEEIVSYFANNNIDLFAASLASQLCDVSDGPCQYKGPPMDRAHQTMGITDAHFNRVVEYLDAAMVEEGVPLAARNDMLGRLAPMYKDVMRLQ
;
A
#
# COMPACT_ATOMS: atom_id res chain seq x y z
N MET A 1 19.40 -7.49 28.93
CA MET A 1 18.37 -7.36 27.87
C MET A 1 17.41 -6.24 28.26
N LYS A 2 16.99 -5.42 27.27
CA LYS A 2 16.24 -4.14 27.34
C LYS A 2 17.07 -2.89 27.74
N ALA A 3 17.57 -2.18 26.73
CA ALA A 3 18.09 -0.82 26.86
C ALA A 3 16.92 0.18 26.81
N SER A 4 16.61 0.79 27.96
CA SER A 4 15.66 1.90 28.09
C SER A 4 16.30 3.18 27.53
N ARG A 5 15.77 3.70 26.42
CA ARG A 5 16.15 5.03 25.90
C ARG A 5 15.29 6.08 26.60
N ARG A 6 15.90 6.93 27.43
CA ARG A 6 15.23 8.09 28.05
C ARG A 6 15.04 9.18 27.00
N CYS A 7 13.79 9.53 26.70
CA CYS A 7 13.45 10.80 26.04
C CYS A 7 13.42 11.92 27.08
N VAL A 8 14.03 13.07 26.78
CA VAL A 8 13.90 14.31 27.56
C VAL A 8 12.80 15.15 26.91
N VAL A 9 11.71 15.38 27.63
CA VAL A 9 10.55 16.19 27.18
C VAL A 9 10.90 17.68 27.20
N ARG A 10 10.67 18.41 26.11
CA ARG A 10 10.58 19.89 26.08
C ARG A 10 9.13 20.32 25.85
N GLN A 11 8.80 21.52 26.34
CA GLN A 11 7.44 22.01 26.62
C GLN A 11 6.44 22.15 25.45
N ASN A 12 6.75 21.74 24.21
CA ASN A 12 5.83 21.87 23.05
C ASN A 12 5.58 20.55 22.29
N GLY A 13 5.67 19.39 22.96
CA GLY A 13 4.99 18.16 22.52
C GLY A 13 5.49 17.43 21.26
N SER A 14 6.51 17.90 20.55
CA SER A 14 7.08 17.17 19.40
C SER A 14 8.38 16.42 19.75
N CYS A 15 8.40 15.10 19.56
CA CYS A 15 9.58 14.25 19.77
C CYS A 15 10.41 14.16 18.47
N GLN A 16 11.61 14.75 18.44
CA GLN A 16 12.54 14.61 17.32
C GLN A 16 13.66 13.62 17.70
N VAL A 17 13.79 12.54 16.92
CA VAL A 17 14.95 11.64 16.96
C VAL A 17 16.09 12.30 16.19
N THR A 18 17.10 12.81 16.90
CA THR A 18 18.32 13.33 16.25
C THR A 18 19.31 12.19 16.03
N GLU A 19 19.44 11.73 14.78
CA GLU A 19 20.58 10.91 14.34
C GLU A 19 21.83 11.79 14.26
N ARG A 20 22.85 11.52 15.09
CA ARG A 20 24.15 12.18 14.97
C ARG A 20 25.08 11.30 14.15
N ASN A 21 25.26 11.71 12.89
CA ASN A 21 26.25 11.18 11.96
C ASN A 21 27.68 11.34 12.49
N ALA A 22 28.38 10.21 12.60
CA ALA A 22 29.78 10.11 13.02
C ALA A 22 30.74 10.23 11.82
N GLN A 23 30.80 11.41 11.19
CA GLN A 23 31.69 11.62 10.03
C GLN A 23 32.50 12.92 10.05
N PHE A 24 32.60 13.61 11.19
CA PHE A 24 33.20 14.95 11.26
C PHE A 24 34.51 15.11 12.05
N LEU A 25 35.27 14.04 12.31
CA LEU A 25 36.46 14.11 13.18
C LEU A 25 37.79 13.58 12.59
N LEU A 26 37.95 13.53 11.27
CA LEU A 26 39.22 13.11 10.64
C LEU A 26 39.66 13.97 9.45
N LEU A 27 39.56 15.31 9.54
CA LEU A 27 40.17 16.24 8.58
C LEU A 27 40.86 17.44 9.26
N ARG A 28 41.60 17.20 10.35
CA ARG A 28 42.52 18.17 10.96
C ARG A 28 43.99 17.69 10.96
N TYR A 29 44.37 16.88 9.97
CA TYR A 29 45.68 16.21 9.92
C TYR A 29 46.44 16.41 8.60
N LEU A 30 46.35 17.57 7.96
CA LEU A 30 47.30 17.95 6.92
C LEU A 30 47.77 19.38 7.17
N GLY A 31 48.95 19.45 7.80
CA GLY A 31 49.70 20.65 8.04
C GLY A 31 50.08 21.34 6.73
N THR A 32 49.97 22.65 6.79
CA THR A 32 50.53 23.66 5.89
C THR A 32 52.03 23.48 5.74
N GLU A 33 52.54 23.33 4.52
CA GLU A 33 53.83 23.84 4.07
C GLU A 33 53.90 23.68 2.54
N LEU A 34 53.41 24.65 1.78
CA LEU A 34 53.79 24.78 0.36
C LEU A 34 54.21 26.21 0.07
N LYS A 35 55.52 26.31 -0.03
CA LYS A 35 56.39 27.44 -0.30
C LYS A 35 55.98 28.16 -1.59
N SER A 36 55.92 29.47 -1.49
CA SER A 36 55.87 30.42 -2.59
C SER A 36 56.99 30.18 -3.61
N THR A 37 56.63 29.81 -4.84
CA THR A 37 57.47 30.06 -6.02
C THR A 37 56.65 30.65 -7.15
N SER A 38 57.19 31.75 -7.64
CA SER A 38 56.68 32.68 -8.63
C SER A 38 56.65 32.10 -10.05
N ARG A 39 55.57 32.42 -10.77
CA ARG A 39 55.48 32.70 -12.23
C ARG A 39 56.04 31.65 -13.20
N SER A 40 55.15 31.00 -13.95
CA SER A 40 55.25 30.95 -15.41
C SER A 40 53.94 30.44 -16.04
N LEU A 41 53.44 31.24 -16.98
CA LEU A 41 52.45 30.87 -18.00
C LEU A 41 52.83 29.54 -18.67
N LEU A 42 51.85 28.71 -19.04
CA LEU A 42 51.66 28.18 -20.40
C LEU A 42 50.53 27.14 -20.43
N MET A 43 49.45 27.52 -21.12
CA MET A 43 48.57 26.71 -21.96
C MET A 43 48.46 25.20 -21.70
N THR A 44 47.39 24.77 -21.05
CA THR A 44 46.70 23.50 -21.38
C THR A 44 45.20 23.69 -21.23
N SER A 45 44.57 24.24 -22.28
CA SER A 45 43.11 24.23 -22.45
C SER A 45 42.66 22.79 -22.72
N ALA A 46 42.56 21.99 -21.66
CA ALA A 46 42.05 20.63 -21.73
C ALA A 46 40.54 20.69 -21.91
N PHE A 47 40.08 20.20 -23.06
CA PHE A 47 38.71 19.79 -23.38
C PHE A 47 38.21 18.74 -22.37
N ILE A 48 37.90 19.14 -21.14
CA ILE A 48 37.32 18.29 -20.08
C ILE A 48 36.10 19.04 -19.56
N GLY A 49 35.03 19.10 -20.36
CA GLY A 49 33.85 19.89 -20.00
C GLY A 49 32.52 19.36 -20.54
N ALA A 50 32.46 18.14 -21.07
CA ALA A 50 31.28 17.69 -21.82
C ALA A 50 30.79 16.27 -21.47
N LEU A 51 31.02 15.75 -20.26
CA LEU A 51 30.68 14.35 -19.98
C LEU A 51 30.22 14.02 -18.54
N LEU A 52 29.27 14.76 -17.96
CA LEU A 52 28.61 14.33 -16.69
C LEU A 52 27.16 14.87 -16.57
N LEU A 53 26.27 14.57 -17.52
CA LEU A 53 24.82 14.81 -17.37
C LEU A 53 23.99 13.56 -17.69
N THR A 54 24.44 12.38 -17.26
CA THR A 54 23.57 11.20 -17.19
C THR A 54 22.68 11.34 -15.96
N GLY A 55 21.60 12.11 -16.08
CA GLY A 55 20.55 12.15 -15.08
C GLY A 55 19.92 10.76 -14.96
N CYS A 56 19.95 10.18 -13.76
CA CYS A 56 19.17 8.99 -13.47
C CYS A 56 17.68 9.37 -13.61
N ALA A 57 17.05 9.02 -14.73
CA ALA A 57 15.61 9.00 -14.82
C ALA A 57 15.13 7.93 -13.83
N GLN A 58 14.74 8.35 -12.62
CA GLN A 58 14.18 7.44 -11.63
C GLN A 58 12.79 7.04 -12.13
N HIS A 59 12.74 5.90 -12.82
CA HIS A 59 11.52 5.24 -13.24
C HIS A 59 10.80 4.74 -11.97
N HIS A 60 10.13 5.65 -11.26
CA HIS A 60 9.16 5.26 -10.25
C HIS A 60 8.00 4.62 -10.99
N GLN A 61 8.07 3.31 -11.20
CA GLN A 61 6.86 2.53 -11.41
C GLN A 61 5.99 2.78 -10.20
N HIS A 62 4.84 3.41 -10.44
CA HIS A 62 3.85 3.59 -9.40
C HIS A 62 3.48 2.20 -8.90
N ALA A 63 3.64 1.98 -7.59
CA ALA A 63 3.26 0.72 -6.96
C ALA A 63 1.82 0.37 -7.33
N THR A 64 1.55 -0.91 -7.64
CA THR A 64 0.21 -1.38 -7.98
C THR A 64 -0.76 -1.15 -6.82
N LEU A 65 -2.07 -1.19 -7.06
CA LEU A 65 -3.01 -1.08 -5.95
C LEU A 65 -2.80 -2.22 -4.94
N TYR A 66 -2.51 -3.43 -5.42
CA TYR A 66 -2.17 -4.61 -4.62
C TYR A 66 -0.99 -4.33 -3.69
N GLU A 67 0.09 -3.75 -4.20
CA GLU A 67 1.27 -3.36 -3.40
C GLU A 67 0.93 -2.25 -2.38
N ARG A 68 0.11 -1.26 -2.77
CA ARG A 68 -0.33 -0.18 -1.86
C ARG A 68 -1.26 -0.67 -0.75
N ILE A 69 -2.00 -1.77 -0.98
CA ILE A 69 -2.86 -2.40 0.03
C ILE A 69 -2.03 -3.20 1.04
N GLY A 70 -0.90 -3.78 0.63
CA GLY A 70 -0.10 -4.70 1.45
C GLY A 70 -0.02 -6.12 0.90
N GLY A 71 -0.53 -6.34 -0.32
CA GLY A 71 -0.50 -7.60 -1.02
C GLY A 71 -1.41 -8.68 -0.42
N GLN A 72 -1.13 -9.93 -0.76
CA GLN A 72 -1.93 -11.09 -0.41
C GLN A 72 -2.22 -11.21 1.10
N PRO A 73 -1.25 -11.02 2.02
CA PRO A 73 -1.53 -11.16 3.45
C PRO A 73 -2.59 -10.17 3.95
N THR A 74 -2.53 -8.91 3.49
CA THR A 74 -3.54 -7.91 3.86
C THR A 74 -4.88 -8.20 3.20
N ILE A 75 -4.91 -8.68 1.96
CA ILE A 75 -6.17 -9.07 1.30
C ILE A 75 -6.84 -10.23 2.06
N GLU A 76 -6.09 -11.25 2.47
CA GLU A 76 -6.62 -12.37 3.26
C GLU A 76 -7.17 -11.90 4.60
N ALA A 77 -6.44 -11.03 5.30
CA ALA A 77 -6.90 -10.46 6.57
C ALA A 77 -8.18 -9.60 6.39
N VAL A 78 -8.27 -8.81 5.32
CA VAL A 78 -9.47 -8.03 5.01
C VAL A 78 -10.67 -8.94 4.75
N VAL A 79 -10.48 -10.04 4.03
CA VAL A 79 -11.55 -11.01 3.75
C VAL A 79 -11.99 -11.73 5.03
N GLU A 80 -11.05 -12.14 5.87
CA GLU A 80 -11.35 -12.74 7.17
C GLU A 80 -12.14 -11.79 8.07
N ASN A 81 -11.71 -10.53 8.16
CA ASN A 81 -12.40 -9.48 8.91
C ASN A 81 -13.82 -9.22 8.37
N LEU A 82 -13.99 -9.15 7.05
CA LEU A 82 -15.30 -9.05 6.41
C LEU A 82 -16.21 -10.23 6.79
N LEU A 83 -15.67 -11.45 6.83
CA LEU A 83 -16.46 -12.64 7.22
C LEU A 83 -16.95 -12.57 8.66
N TYR A 84 -16.15 -12.05 9.59
CA TYR A 84 -16.62 -11.82 10.96
C TYR A 84 -17.77 -10.81 11.00
N ARG A 85 -17.68 -9.72 10.24
CA ARG A 85 -18.75 -8.70 10.14
C ARG A 85 -20.03 -9.27 9.53
N ILE A 86 -19.91 -10.11 8.51
CA ILE A 86 -21.04 -10.82 7.92
C ILE A 86 -21.66 -11.79 8.93
N ALA A 87 -20.85 -12.52 9.69
CA ALA A 87 -21.32 -13.49 10.67
C ALA A 87 -22.09 -12.84 11.82
N ASP A 88 -21.73 -11.61 12.20
CA ASP A 88 -22.39 -10.83 13.25
C ASP A 88 -23.67 -10.11 12.78
N ASP A 89 -23.98 -10.13 11.47
CA ASP A 89 -25.17 -9.51 10.90
C ASP A 89 -26.29 -10.53 10.65
N GLU A 90 -27.35 -10.50 11.44
CA GLU A 90 -28.47 -11.45 11.35
C GLU A 90 -29.18 -11.45 9.98
N GLU A 91 -29.18 -10.32 9.27
CA GLU A 91 -29.84 -10.18 7.97
C GLU A 91 -28.95 -10.79 6.86
N ILE A 92 -27.66 -10.44 6.87
CA ILE A 92 -26.71 -10.86 5.82
C ILE A 92 -26.23 -12.31 6.02
N VAL A 93 -26.02 -12.77 7.26
CA VAL A 93 -25.51 -14.12 7.54
C VAL A 93 -26.41 -15.21 6.96
N SER A 94 -27.71 -14.94 6.87
CA SER A 94 -28.71 -15.88 6.33
C SER A 94 -28.42 -16.30 4.88
N TYR A 95 -27.80 -15.42 4.08
CA TYR A 95 -27.38 -15.70 2.70
C TYR A 95 -26.24 -16.74 2.61
N PHE A 96 -25.53 -16.96 3.72
CA PHE A 96 -24.35 -17.83 3.77
C PHE A 96 -24.62 -19.19 4.42
N ALA A 97 -25.85 -19.45 4.90
CA ALA A 97 -26.19 -20.64 5.68
C ALA A 97 -25.89 -21.99 4.99
N ASN A 98 -25.89 -22.02 3.65
CA ASN A 98 -25.62 -23.22 2.86
C ASN A 98 -24.38 -23.08 1.97
N ASN A 99 -23.53 -22.08 2.21
CA ASN A 99 -22.33 -21.83 1.42
C ASN A 99 -21.10 -22.49 2.04
N ASN A 100 -20.17 -22.89 1.18
CA ASN A 100 -18.82 -23.22 1.62
C ASN A 100 -18.06 -21.92 1.88
N ILE A 101 -17.90 -21.57 3.16
CA ILE A 101 -17.28 -20.31 3.59
C ILE A 101 -15.81 -20.23 3.18
N ASP A 102 -15.07 -21.33 3.24
CA ASP A 102 -13.66 -21.37 2.82
C ASP A 102 -13.52 -21.09 1.31
N LEU A 103 -14.42 -21.66 0.50
CA LEU A 103 -14.45 -21.40 -0.94
C LEU A 103 -14.84 -19.96 -1.25
N PHE A 104 -15.79 -19.40 -0.51
CA PHE A 104 -16.16 -17.99 -0.63
C PHE A 104 -14.97 -17.08 -0.28
N ALA A 105 -14.30 -17.33 0.85
CA ALA A 105 -13.14 -16.57 1.30
C ALA A 105 -12.03 -16.57 0.23
N ALA A 106 -11.67 -17.75 -0.27
CA ALA A 106 -10.66 -17.89 -1.32
C ALA A 106 -11.07 -17.19 -2.62
N SER A 107 -12.35 -17.27 -3.00
CA SER A 107 -12.87 -16.62 -4.22
C SER A 107 -12.85 -15.11 -4.10
N LEU A 108 -13.26 -14.56 -2.95
CA LEU A 108 -13.25 -13.12 -2.71
C LEU A 108 -11.82 -12.58 -2.63
N ALA A 109 -10.91 -13.27 -1.93
CA ALA A 109 -9.49 -12.90 -1.90
C ALA A 109 -8.88 -12.88 -3.31
N SER A 110 -9.21 -13.87 -4.14
CA SER A 110 -8.80 -13.90 -5.56
C SER A 110 -9.37 -12.74 -6.36
N GLN A 111 -10.65 -12.38 -6.15
CA GLN A 111 -11.30 -11.24 -6.80
C GLN A 111 -10.64 -9.91 -6.42
N LEU A 112 -10.36 -9.70 -5.13
CA LEU A 112 -9.69 -8.48 -4.64
C LEU A 112 -8.24 -8.41 -5.14
N CYS A 113 -7.52 -9.52 -5.16
CA CYS A 113 -6.17 -9.59 -5.71
C CYS A 113 -6.14 -9.21 -7.20
N ASP A 114 -7.01 -9.80 -8.02
CA ASP A 114 -7.09 -9.51 -9.46
C ASP A 114 -7.48 -8.04 -9.72
N VAL A 115 -8.52 -7.55 -9.05
CA VAL A 115 -9.01 -6.16 -9.20
C VAL A 115 -7.96 -5.12 -8.80
N SER A 116 -7.06 -5.47 -7.87
CA SER A 116 -5.99 -4.59 -7.40
C SER A 116 -4.71 -4.63 -8.24
N ASP A 117 -4.73 -5.22 -9.43
CA ASP A 117 -3.54 -5.44 -10.27
C ASP A 117 -2.51 -6.37 -9.60
N GLY A 118 -2.98 -7.29 -8.75
CA GLY A 118 -2.18 -8.34 -8.14
C GLY A 118 -1.86 -9.46 -9.14
N PRO A 119 -1.00 -10.42 -8.74
CA PRO A 119 -0.58 -11.52 -9.62
C PRO A 119 -1.66 -12.61 -9.80
N CYS A 120 -2.80 -12.48 -9.13
CA CYS A 120 -3.88 -13.46 -9.18
C CYS A 120 -4.78 -13.20 -10.38
N GLN A 121 -5.51 -14.24 -10.78
CA GLN A 121 -6.60 -14.12 -11.75
C GLN A 121 -7.86 -14.73 -11.15
N TYR A 122 -8.94 -13.96 -11.11
CA TYR A 122 -10.23 -14.46 -10.65
C TYR A 122 -10.79 -15.48 -11.64
N LYS A 123 -11.16 -16.65 -11.13
CA LYS A 123 -11.69 -17.78 -11.90
C LYS A 123 -13.10 -18.19 -11.48
N GLY A 124 -13.70 -17.45 -10.57
CA GLY A 124 -15.08 -17.71 -10.15
C GLY A 124 -16.10 -17.30 -11.22
N PRO A 125 -17.39 -17.52 -10.94
CA PRO A 125 -18.47 -17.11 -11.83
C PRO A 125 -18.47 -15.59 -12.04
N PRO A 126 -18.97 -15.09 -13.19
CA PRO A 126 -19.22 -13.66 -13.35
C PRO A 126 -20.24 -13.17 -12.29
N MET A 127 -20.15 -11.89 -11.93
CA MET A 127 -20.86 -11.34 -10.75
C MET A 127 -22.39 -11.49 -10.80
N ASP A 128 -23.00 -11.46 -11.98
CA ASP A 128 -24.42 -11.71 -12.17
C ASP A 128 -24.81 -13.16 -11.84
N ARG A 129 -24.00 -14.12 -12.28
CA ARG A 129 -24.24 -15.55 -12.05
C ARG A 129 -23.85 -15.96 -10.63
N ALA A 130 -22.85 -15.31 -10.04
CA ALA A 130 -22.46 -15.55 -8.65
C ALA A 130 -23.56 -15.14 -7.67
N HIS A 131 -24.34 -14.11 -8.01
CA HIS A 131 -25.34 -13.53 -7.11
C HIS A 131 -26.79 -13.77 -7.53
N GLN A 132 -27.06 -14.41 -8.68
CA GLN A 132 -28.41 -14.55 -9.24
C GLN A 132 -29.46 -15.08 -8.26
N THR A 133 -30.69 -14.58 -8.37
CA THR A 133 -31.87 -15.11 -7.68
C THR A 133 -31.73 -15.23 -6.16
N MET A 134 -30.87 -14.40 -5.54
CA MET A 134 -30.70 -14.35 -4.09
C MET A 134 -31.67 -13.36 -3.44
N GLY A 135 -32.26 -12.43 -4.22
CA GLY A 135 -33.09 -11.36 -3.67
C GLY A 135 -32.26 -10.30 -2.95
N ILE A 136 -31.07 -9.99 -3.48
CA ILE A 136 -30.21 -8.92 -2.97
C ILE A 136 -30.88 -7.59 -3.29
N THR A 137 -31.00 -6.74 -2.27
CA THR A 137 -31.49 -5.36 -2.40
C THR A 137 -30.31 -4.38 -2.34
N ASP A 138 -30.56 -3.11 -2.66
CA ASP A 138 -29.57 -2.05 -2.47
C ASP A 138 -29.10 -1.95 -1.01
N ALA A 139 -29.98 -2.20 -0.05
CA ALA A 139 -29.64 -2.19 1.36
C ALA A 139 -28.64 -3.32 1.70
N HIS A 140 -28.88 -4.53 1.19
CA HIS A 140 -27.97 -5.66 1.40
C HIS A 140 -26.61 -5.39 0.74
N PHE A 141 -26.61 -4.89 -0.50
CA PHE A 141 -25.38 -4.58 -1.23
C PHE A 141 -24.55 -3.53 -0.50
N ASN A 142 -25.16 -2.39 -0.16
CA ASN A 142 -24.47 -1.27 0.50
C ASN A 142 -23.89 -1.69 1.85
N ARG A 143 -24.60 -2.52 2.61
CA ARG A 143 -24.12 -3.06 3.88
C ARG A 143 -22.86 -3.90 3.72
N VAL A 144 -22.78 -4.77 2.71
CA VAL A 144 -21.56 -5.54 2.43
C VAL A 144 -20.40 -4.61 1.99
N VAL A 145 -20.69 -3.55 1.23
CA VAL A 145 -19.68 -2.53 0.88
C VAL A 145 -19.15 -1.82 2.13
N GLU A 146 -20.04 -1.45 3.06
CA GLU A 146 -19.66 -0.84 4.34
C GLU A 146 -18.79 -1.78 5.19
N TYR A 147 -19.10 -3.08 5.22
CA TYR A 147 -18.27 -4.07 5.91
C TYR A 147 -16.91 -4.28 5.28
N LEU A 148 -16.83 -4.29 3.94
CA LEU A 148 -15.54 -4.36 3.25
C LEU A 148 -14.69 -3.13 3.54
N ASP A 149 -15.28 -1.94 3.54
CA ASP A 149 -14.56 -0.70 3.87
C ASP A 149 -14.06 -0.71 5.32
N ALA A 150 -14.91 -1.12 6.26
CA ALA A 150 -14.56 -1.22 7.67
C ALA A 150 -13.45 -2.26 7.93
N ALA A 151 -13.48 -3.40 7.24
CA ALA A 151 -12.42 -4.40 7.29
C ALA A 151 -11.09 -3.80 6.79
N MET A 152 -11.09 -3.10 5.66
CA MET A 152 -9.88 -2.42 5.17
C MET A 152 -9.36 -1.34 6.12
N VAL A 153 -10.24 -0.61 6.82
CA VAL A 153 -9.83 0.34 7.86
C VAL A 153 -9.11 -0.37 9.01
N GLU A 154 -9.66 -1.48 9.49
CA GLU A 154 -9.10 -2.24 10.61
C GLU A 154 -7.76 -2.88 10.28
N GLU A 155 -7.61 -3.39 9.05
CA GLU A 155 -6.33 -3.93 8.55
C GLU A 155 -5.32 -2.85 8.15
N GLY A 156 -5.62 -1.57 8.41
CA GLY A 156 -4.67 -0.47 8.22
C GLY A 156 -4.42 -0.08 6.76
N VAL A 157 -5.33 -0.43 5.84
CA VAL A 157 -5.22 -0.05 4.43
C VAL A 157 -5.34 1.48 4.30
N PRO A 158 -4.38 2.17 3.65
CA PRO A 158 -4.44 3.62 3.50
C PRO A 158 -5.70 4.08 2.77
N LEU A 159 -6.27 5.22 3.19
CA LEU A 159 -7.50 5.78 2.61
C LEU A 159 -7.48 5.88 1.08
N ALA A 160 -6.36 6.29 0.49
CA ALA A 160 -6.23 6.37 -0.97
C ALA A 160 -6.38 5.00 -1.64
N ALA A 161 -5.71 3.97 -1.10
CA ALA A 161 -5.82 2.61 -1.62
C ALA A 161 -7.22 2.01 -1.42
N ARG A 162 -7.87 2.29 -0.28
CA ARG A 162 -9.27 1.91 -0.04
C ARG A 162 -10.22 2.51 -1.07
N ASN A 163 -10.12 3.82 -1.29
CA ASN A 163 -10.96 4.52 -2.27
C ASN A 163 -10.76 3.97 -3.68
N ASP A 164 -9.50 3.68 -4.06
CA ASP A 164 -9.18 3.08 -5.35
C ASP A 164 -9.79 1.66 -5.47
N MET A 165 -9.70 0.83 -4.43
CA MET A 165 -10.29 -0.51 -4.40
C MET A 165 -11.81 -0.44 -4.57
N LEU A 166 -12.49 0.36 -3.73
CA LEU A 166 -13.94 0.53 -3.80
C LEU A 166 -14.37 1.10 -5.16
N GLY A 167 -13.61 2.06 -5.70
CA GLY A 167 -13.86 2.63 -7.03
C GLY A 167 -13.78 1.59 -8.16
N ARG A 168 -12.86 0.61 -8.06
CA ARG A 168 -12.74 -0.48 -9.03
C ARG A 168 -13.81 -1.56 -8.88
N LEU A 169 -14.31 -1.76 -7.66
CA LEU A 169 -15.41 -2.71 -7.39
C LEU A 169 -16.78 -2.13 -7.74
N ALA A 170 -16.96 -0.81 -7.63
CA ALA A 170 -18.25 -0.14 -7.83
C ALA A 170 -18.98 -0.51 -9.15
N PRO A 171 -18.31 -0.66 -10.32
CA PRO A 171 -18.97 -1.08 -11.55
C PRO A 171 -19.62 -2.47 -11.49
N MET A 172 -19.22 -3.34 -10.55
CA MET A 172 -19.79 -4.68 -10.38
C MET A 172 -21.22 -4.65 -9.85
N TYR A 173 -21.65 -3.55 -9.21
CA TYR A 173 -23.03 -3.36 -8.74
C TYR A 173 -24.04 -3.69 -9.83
N LYS A 174 -23.81 -3.21 -11.06
CA LYS A 174 -24.72 -3.43 -12.19
C LYS A 174 -24.92 -4.92 -12.48
N ASP A 175 -23.88 -5.74 -12.28
CA ASP A 175 -23.90 -7.17 -12.58
C ASP A 175 -24.50 -7.94 -11.40
N VAL A 176 -24.14 -7.59 -10.17
CA VAL A 176 -24.77 -8.15 -8.96
C VAL A 176 -26.28 -7.94 -9.01
N MET A 177 -26.75 -6.74 -9.33
CA MET A 177 -28.19 -6.42 -9.35
C MET A 177 -28.93 -6.93 -10.58
N ARG A 178 -28.23 -7.42 -11.61
CA ARG A 178 -28.84 -7.72 -12.92
C ARG A 178 -29.87 -8.85 -12.89
N LEU A 179 -29.68 -9.82 -12.00
CA LEU A 179 -30.49 -11.05 -11.91
C LEU A 179 -31.12 -11.24 -10.52
N GLN A 180 -31.32 -10.14 -9.77
CA GLN A 180 -31.99 -10.15 -8.47
C GLN A 180 -33.50 -10.12 -8.62
#